data_AF-A0A0M2K9F6-F1
#
_entry.id   AF-A0A0M2K9F6-F1
#
_cell.length_a   1.000
_cell.length_b   1.000
_cell.length_c   1.000
_cell.angle_alpha   90.00
_cell.angle_beta   90.00
_cell.angle_gamma   90.00
#
_symmetry.space_group_name_H-M   'P 1'
#
loop_
_entity.id
_entity.type
_entity.pdbx_description
1 polymer ?
#
loop_
_entity_poly.entity_id
_entity_poly.type
_entity_poly.pdbx_seq_one_letter_code
_entity_poly.pdbx_strand_id
1 'polypeptide(L)' 'MLNQDQPNNCFESVYKVLIPKGTTIYEGPVGYQGGAYLGGQNVTQIFVEQPWQLKGVGIMDSWPLR' A
#
# COMPACT_ATOMS: atom_id res chain seq x y z
N MET A 1 12.46 -18.51 16.69
CA MET A 1 11.11 -18.43 17.28
C MET A 1 10.65 -16.98 17.10
N LEU A 2 9.74 -16.72 16.16
CA LEU A 2 9.23 -15.37 15.93
C LEU A 2 8.26 -15.05 17.09
N ASN A 3 8.51 -13.94 17.79
CA ASN A 3 7.67 -13.48 18.90
C ASN A 3 6.22 -13.31 18.41
N GLN A 4 5.29 -13.96 19.11
CA GLN A 4 3.85 -13.97 18.80
C GLN A 4 3.12 -12.68 19.22
N ASP A 5 3.86 -11.64 19.63
CA ASP A 5 3.32 -10.35 20.09
C ASP A 5 3.44 -9.23 19.05
N GLN A 6 3.71 -9.55 17.78
CA GLN A 6 3.57 -8.59 16.69
C GLN A 6 2.19 -8.79 16.08
N PRO A 7 1.24 -7.84 16.24
CA PRO A 7 -0.16 -8.09 15.96
C PRO A 7 -0.43 -8.48 14.51
N ASN A 8 0.48 -8.19 13.57
CA ASN A 8 0.47 -8.73 12.21
C ASN A 8 1.94 -8.89 11.71
N ASN A 9 2.27 -10.00 11.04
CA ASN A 9 3.54 -10.13 10.31
C ASN A 9 3.57 -9.10 9.17
N CYS A 10 4.62 -8.28 9.05
CA CYS A 10 4.67 -7.22 8.05
C CYS A 10 4.55 -7.70 6.60
N PHE A 11 4.87 -8.96 6.32
CA PHE A 11 4.71 -9.57 5.01
C PHE A 11 3.26 -9.98 4.70
N GLU A 12 2.44 -10.21 5.71
CA GLU A 12 1.05 -10.70 5.59
C GLU A 12 0.07 -9.64 6.11
N SER A 13 0.35 -8.37 5.81
CA SER A 13 -0.42 -7.23 6.31
C SER A 13 -0.75 -6.24 5.20
N VAL A 14 -1.94 -5.65 5.30
CA VAL A 14 -2.29 -4.44 4.57
C VAL A 14 -2.27 -3.27 5.54
N TYR A 15 -1.71 -2.14 5.09
CA TYR A 15 -1.60 -0.91 5.88
C TYR A 15 -2.41 0.22 5.25
N LYS A 16 -3.16 0.93 6.08
CA LYS A 16 -3.69 2.25 5.73
C LYS A 16 -2.61 3.28 6.03
N VAL A 17 -2.18 4.01 5.01
CA VAL A 17 -1.10 5.00 5.12
C VAL A 17 -1.61 6.42 4.93
N LEU A 18 -1.08 7.36 5.72
CA LEU A 18 -1.25 8.79 5.53
C LEU A 18 -0.22 9.29 4.50
N ILE A 19 -0.70 9.93 3.44
CA ILE A 19 0.14 10.67 2.49
C ILE A 19 -0.07 12.18 2.73
N PRO A 20 0.99 12.96 3.01
CA PRO A 20 0.87 14.39 3.27
C PRO A 20 0.24 15.16 2.11
N LYS A 21 -0.58 16.17 2.43
CA LYS A 21 -1.13 17.11 1.45
C LYS A 21 -0.01 17.80 0.67
N GLY A 22 -0.22 18.01 -0.62
CA GLY A 22 0.77 18.63 -1.52
C GLY A 22 1.76 17.63 -2.12
N THR A 23 1.65 16.35 -1.79
CA THR A 23 2.37 15.28 -2.49
C THR A 23 1.82 15.15 -3.90
N THR A 24 2.70 15.18 -4.90
CA THR A 24 2.34 14.82 -6.27
C THR A 24 2.00 13.34 -6.31
N ILE A 25 0.78 13.04 -6.76
CA ILE A 25 0.30 11.67 -6.95
C ILE A 25 -0.15 11.48 -8.39
N TYR A 26 -0.10 10.24 -8.85
CA TYR A 26 -0.69 9.82 -10.12
C TYR A 26 -1.76 8.78 -9.81
N GLU A 27 -2.98 8.99 -10.31
CA GLU A 27 -4.10 8.08 -10.11
C GLU A 27 -4.56 7.49 -11.43
N GLY A 28 -4.98 6.23 -11.41
CA GLY A 28 -5.47 5.54 -12.60
C GLY A 28 -5.91 4.11 -12.29
N PRO A 29 -6.51 3.39 -13.26
CA PRO A 29 -6.82 1.98 -13.07
C PRO A 29 -5.54 1.17 -12.84
N VAL A 30 -5.61 0.12 -12.02
CA VAL A 30 -4.52 -0.84 -11.88
C VAL A 30 -4.19 -1.41 -13.27
N GLY A 31 -2.90 -1.42 -13.61
CA GLY A 31 -2.43 -1.95 -14.89
C GLY A 31 -2.40 -3.49 -14.92
N TYR A 32 -2.47 -4.04 -16.13
CA TYR A 32 -2.27 -5.48 -16.35
C TYR A 32 -0.83 -5.89 -16.00
N GLN A 33 -0.67 -6.86 -15.09
CA GLN A 33 0.66 -7.34 -14.66
C GLN A 33 1.10 -8.63 -15.36
N GLY A 34 0.30 -9.13 -16.32
CA GLY A 34 0.60 -10.37 -17.06
C GLY A 34 -0.08 -11.61 -16.48
N GLY A 35 -0.27 -12.62 -17.33
CA GLY A 35 -0.90 -13.89 -16.95
C GLY A 35 -2.34 -13.72 -16.44
N ALA A 36 -2.66 -14.38 -15.31
CA ALA A 36 -3.98 -14.27 -14.67
C ALA A 36 -4.14 -13.02 -13.79
N TYR A 37 -3.07 -12.23 -13.60
CA TYR A 37 -3.08 -11.09 -12.69
C TYR A 37 -3.51 -9.83 -13.44
N LEU A 38 -4.82 -9.72 -13.59
CA LEU A 38 -5.43 -8.64 -14.36
C LEU A 38 -5.30 -7.27 -13.70
N GLY A 39 -5.04 -7.24 -12.38
CA GLY A 39 -4.96 -6.00 -11.60
C GLY A 39 -6.30 -5.28 -11.69
N GLY A 40 -7.27 -5.70 -10.85
CA GLY A 40 -8.69 -5.38 -11.00
C GLY A 40 -8.97 -4.04 -11.67
N GLN A 41 -9.43 -4.07 -12.93
CA GLN A 41 -9.58 -2.86 -13.77
C GLN A 41 -10.55 -1.82 -13.18
N ASN A 42 -11.40 -2.26 -12.25
CA ASN A 42 -12.33 -1.41 -11.50
C ASN A 42 -11.72 -0.83 -10.22
N VAL A 43 -10.45 -1.10 -9.95
CA VAL A 43 -9.70 -0.62 -8.79
C VAL A 43 -8.76 0.48 -9.25
N THR A 44 -8.83 1.63 -8.58
CA THR A 44 -7.89 2.74 -8.79
C THR A 44 -6.63 2.50 -7.97
N GLN A 45 -5.48 2.64 -8.61
CA GLN A 45 -4.17 2.71 -7.98
C GLN A 45 -3.73 4.17 -7.84
N ILE A 46 -3.03 4.45 -6.75
CA ILE A 46 -2.26 5.68 -6.57
C ILE A 46 -0.77 5.32 -6.67
N PHE A 47 -0.04 6.03 -7.52
CA PHE A 47 1.41 5.95 -7.61
C PHE A 47 2.05 7.21 -7.00
N VAL A 48 3.01 6.98 -6.12
CA VAL A 48 3.89 7.99 -5.54
C VAL A 48 5.29 7.54 -5.91
N GLU A 49 6.08 8.40 -6.57
CA GLU A 49 7.36 7.99 -7.15
C GLU A 49 8.40 7.64 -6.08
N GLN A 50 8.52 8.48 -5.04
CA GLN A 50 9.54 8.35 -4.00
C GLN A 50 8.93 8.53 -2.60
N PRO A 51 8.00 7.66 -2.19
CA PRO A 51 7.24 7.80 -0.94
C PRO A 51 8.14 7.80 0.31
N TRP A 52 9.30 7.13 0.26
CA TRP A 52 10.28 7.10 1.35
C TRP A 52 10.98 8.44 1.62
N GLN A 53 10.92 9.39 0.70
CA GLN A 53 11.49 10.74 0.90
C GLN A 53 10.49 11.72 1.54
N LEU A 54 9.22 11.34 1.63
CA LEU A 54 8.18 12.20 2.18
C LEU A 54 8.27 12.24 3.70
N LYS A 55 8.36 13.45 4.26
CA LYS A 55 8.24 13.66 5.71
C LYS A 55 6.77 13.60 6.12
N GLY A 56 6.47 12.90 7.20
CA GLY A 56 5.11 12.83 7.77
C GLY A 56 4.22 11.72 7.18
N VAL A 57 4.79 10.77 6.41
CA VAL A 57 4.10 9.51 6.11
C VAL A 57 3.97 8.71 7.41
N GLY A 58 2.80 8.12 7.63
CA GLY A 58 2.52 7.33 8.83
C GLY A 58 1.48 6.24 8.58
N ILE A 59 1.56 5.16 9.37
CA ILE A 59 0.55 4.10 9.38
C ILE A 59 -0.62 4.60 10.24
N MET A 60 -1.82 4.57 9.68
CA MET A 60 -3.07 4.91 10.37
C MET A 60 -3.79 3.67 10.91
N ASP A 61 -3.67 2.54 10.21
CA ASP A 61 -4.35 1.29 10.55
C ASP A 61 -3.67 0.10 9.84
N SER A 62 -3.96 -1.13 10.28
CA SER A 62 -3.46 -2.35 9.64
C SER A 62 -4.40 -3.55 9.84
N TRP A 63 -4.47 -4.43 8.86
CA TRP A 63 -5.19 -5.71 8.96
C TRP A 63 -4.44 -6.84 8.24
N PRO A 64 -4.71 -8.11 8.56
CA PRO A 64 -4.10 -9.25 7.87
C PRO A 64 -4.42 -9.26 6.38
N LEU A 65 -3.43 -9.62 5.55
CA LEU A 65 -3.62 -9.93 4.14
C LEU A 65 -4.48 -11.21 4.02
N ARG A 66 -5.47 -11.19 3.12
CA ARG A 66 -6.44 -12.29 2.94
C ARG A 66 -6.13 -13.12 1.72
#